data_AF-A0A7J8JNG7-F1
#
_entry.id   AF-A0A7J8JNG7-F1
#
_cell.length_a   1.000
_cell.length_b   1.000
_cell.length_c   1.000
_cell.angle_alpha   90.00
_cell.angle_beta   90.00
_cell.angle_gamma   90.00
#
_symmetry.space_group_name_H-M   'P 1'
#
loop_
_entity.id
_entity.type
_entity.pdbx_description
1 polymer ?
#
loop_
_entity_poly.entity_id
_entity_poly.type
_entity_poly.pdbx_seq_one_letter_code
_entity_poly.pdbx_strand_id
1 'polypeptide(L)'
;MDPFVDLAITICIVLNTLFMAMEHHPMTPQFEHVLSVGNLVFTGIFTAEMFLKLIAMDPYYYFQEGWNIFDGFIVSLSLMELSLANVEGLSVLRSFRLLRVFKLAKSWPTLNMLIKIIGNSVGALGNLTLVLAIIVFIFAVVGMQLFGKSYKECVCKINQNCELPRWHMHDFFHSFLIVFRVLCGEWIETMWDCMEVAGQAMCLIVFMMVMVIGNLVVLNLFLALLLSSFSADNLAATDDDGEMNNLQISVIRIKKGVAWTKVKVHAFMQAHFKQREADEVKPLDELYEKKANCIANHTGADIHRNGDFQKNGNGTTSGIGSSVEKYIIDEDHMSFINNPNLTVRVPIAVGESDFENVNTEDVSSESDPEGSKDKLDDTSSSEGSTIDIKPEVEEVPVEQPEEYLDPDACFTEGCVQRFKCCQVNIEEGLGKSWWILRKTCFLIVEHNWFETFIIFMILLSSGALAFEDIYVEQRKTIRTILEYADKVFTYIFILEMLLKWTAYGFVKFFTNAWCWLDFLIVADRTDSSSQPCVPLNDIAI
;
A
#
# COMPACT_ATOMS: atom_id res chain seq x y z
N MET A 1 8.50 -3.59 31.11
CA MET A 1 7.63 -4.68 30.63
C MET A 1 8.45 -5.56 29.69
N ASP A 2 8.36 -6.88 29.81
CA ASP A 2 9.06 -7.76 28.86
C ASP A 2 8.36 -7.72 27.49
N PRO A 3 9.06 -7.32 26.41
CA PRO A 3 8.44 -7.12 25.10
C PRO A 3 7.86 -8.41 24.51
N PHE A 4 8.33 -9.57 24.97
CA PHE A 4 7.80 -10.87 24.58
C PHE A 4 6.40 -11.15 25.14
N VAL A 5 6.06 -10.64 26.33
CA VAL A 5 4.73 -10.81 26.91
C VAL A 5 3.72 -9.99 26.08
N ASP A 6 4.04 -8.75 25.78
CA ASP A 6 3.20 -7.88 24.94
C ASP A 6 3.00 -8.44 23.53
N LEU A 7 4.05 -9.02 22.93
CA LEU A 7 3.96 -9.72 21.65
C LEU A 7 3.06 -10.96 21.76
N ALA A 8 3.24 -11.78 22.80
CA ALA A 8 2.44 -12.98 23.00
C ALA A 8 0.95 -12.65 23.16
N ILE A 9 0.62 -11.59 23.90
CA ILE A 9 -0.76 -11.08 24.01
C ILE A 9 -1.27 -10.61 22.65
N THR A 10 -0.46 -9.88 21.87
CA THR A 10 -0.87 -9.45 20.52
C THR A 10 -1.18 -10.63 19.61
N ILE A 11 -0.34 -11.68 19.63
CA ILE A 11 -0.59 -12.91 18.87
C ILE A 11 -1.88 -13.60 19.35
N CYS A 12 -2.13 -13.64 20.66
CA CYS A 12 -3.37 -14.19 21.22
C CYS A 12 -4.61 -13.41 20.74
N ILE A 13 -4.53 -12.07 20.63
CA ILE A 13 -5.62 -11.24 20.11
C ILE A 13 -5.90 -11.56 18.64
N VAL A 14 -4.86 -11.66 17.81
CA VAL A 14 -5.00 -12.01 16.38
C VAL A 14 -5.61 -13.40 16.23
N LEU A 15 -5.11 -14.39 16.96
CA LEU A 15 -5.66 -15.75 16.95
C LEU A 15 -7.12 -15.77 17.43
N ASN A 16 -7.47 -15.07 18.51
CA ASN A 16 -8.86 -14.98 18.96
C ASN A 16 -9.78 -14.38 17.89
N THR A 17 -9.31 -13.35 17.19
CA THR A 17 -10.04 -12.71 16.08
C THR A 17 -10.29 -13.69 14.94
N LEU A 18 -9.28 -14.47 14.55
CA LEU A 18 -9.43 -15.52 13.53
C LEU A 18 -10.41 -16.62 13.98
N PHE A 19 -10.38 -17.03 15.25
CA PHE A 19 -11.34 -17.99 15.81
C PHE A 19 -12.77 -17.49 15.74
N MET A 20 -13.02 -16.20 15.99
CA MET A 20 -14.34 -15.60 15.84
C MET A 20 -14.78 -15.50 14.37
N ALA A 21 -13.85 -15.24 13.45
CA ALA A 21 -14.14 -15.16 12.02
C ALA A 21 -14.46 -16.51 11.37
N MET A 22 -14.11 -17.64 12.01
CA MET A 22 -14.40 -18.98 11.50
C MET A 22 -15.86 -19.43 11.73
N GLU A 23 -16.68 -18.68 12.45
CA GLU A 23 -18.09 -19.01 12.67
C GLU A 23 -18.89 -18.94 11.35
N HIS A 24 -19.52 -20.03 10.94
CA HIS A 24 -20.27 -20.12 9.67
C HIS A 24 -21.56 -20.94 9.81
N HIS A 25 -22.54 -20.71 8.93
CA HIS A 25 -23.78 -21.48 8.88
C HIS A 25 -23.84 -22.34 7.60
N PRO A 26 -24.11 -23.67 7.68
CA PRO A 26 -24.32 -24.49 8.88
C PRO A 26 -23.00 -24.96 9.52
N MET A 27 -22.96 -25.06 10.86
CA MET A 27 -21.79 -25.51 11.63
C MET A 27 -21.98 -26.93 12.17
N THR A 28 -20.92 -27.74 12.17
CA THR A 28 -20.95 -29.06 12.84
C THR A 28 -20.83 -28.90 14.36
N PRO A 29 -21.47 -29.76 15.17
CA PRO A 29 -21.45 -29.61 16.64
C PRO A 29 -20.03 -29.76 17.23
N GLN A 30 -19.15 -30.50 16.56
CA GLN A 30 -17.75 -30.64 16.97
C GLN A 30 -16.98 -29.33 16.77
N PHE A 31 -17.19 -28.66 15.63
CA PHE A 31 -16.54 -27.39 15.33
C PHE A 31 -17.05 -26.28 16.26
N GLU A 32 -18.35 -26.25 16.54
CA GLU A 32 -18.96 -25.34 17.52
C GLU A 32 -18.31 -25.49 18.91
N HIS A 33 -18.11 -26.74 19.36
CA HIS A 33 -17.47 -27.00 20.64
C HIS A 33 -16.00 -26.53 20.67
N VAL A 34 -15.25 -26.74 19.59
CA VAL A 34 -13.87 -26.24 19.47
C VAL A 34 -13.81 -24.71 19.55
N LEU A 35 -14.72 -24.02 18.85
CA LEU A 35 -14.81 -22.54 18.90
C LEU A 35 -15.21 -22.05 20.30
N SER A 36 -16.16 -22.73 20.96
CA SER A 36 -16.59 -22.39 22.33
C SER A 36 -15.45 -22.55 23.34
N VAL A 37 -14.73 -23.68 23.32
CA VAL A 37 -13.58 -23.92 24.19
C VAL A 37 -12.46 -22.92 23.90
N GLY A 38 -12.16 -22.65 22.62
CA GLY A 38 -11.16 -21.65 22.24
C GLY A 38 -11.48 -20.26 22.81
N ASN A 39 -12.72 -19.81 22.69
CA ASN A 39 -13.17 -18.53 23.23
C ASN A 39 -13.07 -18.46 24.76
N LEU A 40 -13.33 -19.56 25.47
CA LEU A 40 -13.13 -19.65 26.92
C LEU A 40 -11.65 -19.50 27.28
N VAL A 41 -10.76 -20.19 26.56
CA VAL A 41 -9.30 -20.12 26.78
C VAL A 41 -8.78 -18.68 26.56
N PHE A 42 -9.16 -18.03 25.45
CA PHE A 42 -8.75 -16.65 25.19
C PHE A 42 -9.28 -15.67 26.24
N THR A 43 -10.54 -15.83 26.68
CA THR A 43 -11.09 -15.03 27.79
C THR A 43 -10.24 -15.20 29.05
N GLY A 44 -9.90 -16.44 29.41
CA GLY A 44 -9.06 -16.74 30.57
C GLY A 44 -7.68 -16.11 30.49
N ILE A 45 -7.02 -16.14 29.33
CA ILE A 45 -5.70 -15.50 29.12
C ILE A 45 -5.78 -13.99 29.35
N PHE A 46 -6.78 -13.31 28.76
CA PHE A 46 -6.94 -11.86 28.94
C PHE A 46 -7.35 -11.47 30.36
N THR A 47 -8.15 -12.29 31.02
CA THR A 47 -8.49 -12.08 32.43
C THR A 47 -7.23 -12.22 33.31
N ALA A 48 -6.42 -13.24 33.07
CA ALA A 48 -5.16 -13.43 33.80
C ALA A 48 -4.18 -12.28 33.55
N GLU A 49 -4.03 -11.83 32.30
CA GLU A 49 -3.22 -10.65 31.95
C GLU A 49 -3.66 -9.41 32.73
N MET A 50 -4.97 -9.11 32.76
CA MET A 50 -5.54 -7.97 33.48
C MET A 50 -5.21 -8.05 34.98
N PHE A 51 -5.42 -9.21 35.62
CA PHE A 51 -5.10 -9.40 37.03
C PHE A 51 -3.60 -9.27 37.32
N LEU A 52 -2.74 -9.82 36.46
CA LEU A 52 -1.29 -9.69 36.60
C LEU A 52 -0.83 -8.24 36.47
N LYS A 53 -1.41 -7.45 35.54
CA LYS A 53 -1.12 -6.01 35.43
C LYS A 53 -1.58 -5.23 36.66
N LEU A 54 -2.77 -5.52 37.19
CA LEU A 54 -3.29 -4.87 38.40
C LEU A 54 -2.40 -5.10 39.62
N ILE A 55 -1.85 -6.31 39.77
CA ILE A 55 -0.91 -6.65 40.86
C ILE A 55 0.45 -5.98 40.63
N ALA A 56 0.92 -5.90 39.39
CA ALA A 56 2.24 -5.36 39.08
C ALA A 56 2.35 -3.83 39.16
N MET A 57 1.28 -3.10 38.84
CA MET A 57 1.29 -1.64 38.68
C MET A 57 0.49 -0.88 39.73
N ASP A 58 -0.11 -1.57 40.72
CA ASP A 58 -1.15 -1.05 41.61
C ASP A 58 -2.42 -0.56 40.88
N PRO A 59 -3.62 -0.72 41.46
CA PRO A 59 -4.87 -0.31 40.81
C PRO A 59 -4.90 1.17 40.41
N TYR A 60 -4.28 2.05 41.20
CA TYR A 60 -4.32 3.50 40.94
C TYR A 60 -3.58 3.88 39.65
N TYR A 61 -2.37 3.36 39.40
CA TYR A 61 -1.65 3.65 38.16
C TYR A 61 -2.24 2.89 36.97
N TYR A 62 -2.80 1.69 37.19
CA TYR A 62 -3.47 0.94 36.13
C TYR A 62 -4.63 1.74 35.49
N PHE A 63 -5.46 2.40 36.31
CA PHE A 63 -6.59 3.21 35.81
C PHE A 63 -6.21 4.60 35.30
N GLN A 64 -4.93 5.00 35.31
CA GLN A 64 -4.49 6.23 34.66
C GLN A 64 -4.22 6.03 33.16
N GLU A 65 -3.79 4.84 32.76
CA GLU A 65 -3.50 4.54 31.35
C GLU A 65 -4.81 4.18 30.60
N GLY A 66 -5.23 5.02 29.65
CA GLY A 66 -6.49 4.82 28.92
C GLY A 66 -6.61 3.47 28.19
N TRP A 67 -5.50 2.92 27.70
CA TRP A 67 -5.46 1.59 27.08
C TRP A 67 -5.70 0.46 28.07
N ASN A 68 -5.25 0.60 29.32
CA ASN A 68 -5.51 -0.38 30.38
C ASN A 68 -6.97 -0.30 30.85
N ILE A 69 -7.55 0.91 30.93
CA ILE A 69 -8.99 1.08 31.20
C ILE A 69 -9.82 0.38 30.12
N PHE A 70 -9.47 0.60 28.85
CA PHE A 70 -10.15 -0.04 27.72
C PHE A 70 -10.01 -1.57 27.78
N ASP A 71 -8.80 -2.10 28.01
CA ASP A 71 -8.55 -3.53 28.17
C ASP A 71 -9.38 -4.14 29.32
N GLY A 72 -9.39 -3.49 30.48
CA GLY A 72 -10.19 -3.87 31.64
C GLY A 72 -11.70 -3.84 31.36
N PHE A 73 -12.18 -2.84 30.62
CA PHE A 73 -13.58 -2.75 30.20
C PHE A 73 -13.98 -3.94 29.31
N ILE A 74 -13.16 -4.26 28.30
CA ILE A 74 -13.39 -5.40 27.41
C ILE A 74 -13.38 -6.73 28.18
N VAL A 75 -12.45 -6.93 29.11
CA VAL A 75 -12.39 -8.12 29.96
C VAL A 75 -13.61 -8.21 30.88
N SER A 76 -14.08 -7.08 31.42
CA SER A 76 -15.26 -7.04 32.29
C SER A 76 -16.55 -7.45 31.54
N LEU A 77 -16.74 -6.96 30.30
CA LEU A 77 -17.85 -7.36 29.44
C LEU A 77 -17.79 -8.85 29.10
N SER A 78 -16.58 -9.38 28.91
CA SER A 78 -16.34 -10.79 28.61
C SER A 78 -16.68 -11.71 29.78
N LEU A 79 -16.39 -11.29 31.02
CA LEU A 79 -16.80 -12.02 32.23
C LEU A 79 -18.31 -11.91 32.49
N MET A 80 -18.91 -10.76 32.17
CA MET A 80 -20.36 -10.56 32.22
C MET A 80 -21.08 -11.48 31.24
N GLU A 81 -20.56 -11.66 30.02
CA GLU A 81 -21.11 -12.62 29.05
C GLU A 81 -21.11 -14.04 29.61
N LEU A 82 -20.01 -14.48 30.24
CA LEU A 82 -19.89 -15.82 30.80
C LEU A 82 -20.87 -16.06 31.97
N SER A 83 -21.08 -15.05 32.83
CA SER A 83 -21.99 -15.17 33.97
C SER A 83 -23.47 -15.15 33.59
N LEU A 84 -23.82 -14.52 32.45
CA LEU A 84 -25.20 -14.42 31.95
C LEU A 84 -25.55 -15.47 30.88
N ALA A 85 -24.72 -16.50 30.70
CA ALA A 85 -24.93 -17.55 29.69
C ALA A 85 -26.28 -18.28 29.79
N ASN A 86 -26.93 -18.27 30.96
CA ASN A 86 -28.21 -18.94 31.23
C ASN A 86 -29.44 -18.04 31.11
N VAL A 87 -29.31 -16.76 30.73
CA VAL A 87 -30.44 -15.84 30.61
C VAL A 87 -30.86 -15.70 29.15
N GLU A 88 -32.03 -16.24 28.81
CA GLU A 88 -32.64 -16.07 27.49
C GLU A 88 -32.99 -14.59 27.24
N GLY A 89 -32.67 -14.07 26.04
CA GLY A 89 -32.93 -12.68 25.64
C GLY A 89 -31.69 -11.77 25.59
N LEU A 90 -30.57 -12.18 26.16
CA LEU A 90 -29.30 -11.42 26.14
C LEU A 90 -28.31 -11.90 25.08
N SER A 91 -28.81 -12.53 24.01
CA SER A 91 -27.97 -13.05 22.92
C SER A 91 -27.11 -11.97 22.25
N VAL A 92 -27.47 -10.68 22.35
CA VAL A 92 -26.65 -9.56 21.85
C VAL A 92 -25.36 -9.39 22.64
N LEU A 93 -25.35 -9.72 23.95
CA LEU A 93 -24.14 -9.66 24.77
C LEU A 93 -23.07 -10.61 24.25
N ARG A 94 -23.49 -11.70 23.58
CA ARG A 94 -22.60 -12.63 22.90
C ARG A 94 -21.76 -11.95 21.82
N SER A 95 -22.31 -10.95 21.14
CA SER A 95 -21.61 -10.19 20.09
C SER A 95 -20.55 -9.24 20.65
N PHE A 96 -20.58 -8.90 21.94
CA PHE A 96 -19.56 -8.04 22.56
C PHE A 96 -18.17 -8.67 22.60
N ARG A 97 -18.05 -9.99 22.45
CA ARG A 97 -16.75 -10.65 22.22
C ARG A 97 -15.98 -10.04 21.04
N LEU A 98 -16.67 -9.51 20.02
CA LEU A 98 -16.05 -8.86 18.87
C LEU A 98 -15.35 -7.55 19.25
N LEU A 99 -15.73 -6.91 20.36
CA LEU A 99 -15.04 -5.72 20.84
C LEU A 99 -13.58 -6.00 21.22
N ARG A 100 -13.23 -7.26 21.51
CA ARG A 100 -11.85 -7.68 21.77
C ARG A 100 -10.93 -7.46 20.57
N VAL A 101 -11.47 -7.44 19.35
CA VAL A 101 -10.71 -7.14 18.12
C VAL A 101 -10.13 -5.72 18.18
N PHE A 102 -10.79 -4.78 18.85
CA PHE A 102 -10.26 -3.44 19.05
C PHE A 102 -8.99 -3.38 19.91
N LYS A 103 -8.65 -4.43 20.65
CA LYS A 103 -7.33 -4.51 21.32
C LYS A 103 -6.18 -4.49 20.30
N LEU A 104 -6.40 -4.90 19.04
CA LEU A 104 -5.43 -4.78 17.95
C LEU A 104 -5.04 -3.32 17.68
N ALA A 105 -5.91 -2.36 18.01
CA ALA A 105 -5.64 -0.94 17.80
C ALA A 105 -4.41 -0.44 18.56
N LYS A 106 -4.09 -1.01 19.74
CA LYS A 106 -2.85 -0.68 20.47
C LYS A 106 -1.61 -1.08 19.66
N SER A 107 -1.67 -2.19 18.94
CA SER A 107 -0.53 -2.78 18.23
C SER A 107 -0.39 -2.31 16.77
N TRP A 108 -1.47 -1.83 16.15
CA TRP A 108 -1.48 -1.42 14.76
C TRP A 108 -1.43 0.12 14.64
N PRO A 109 -0.29 0.71 14.21
CA PRO A 109 -0.11 2.17 14.20
C PRO A 109 -1.16 2.90 13.37
N THR A 110 -1.53 2.38 12.20
CA THR A 110 -2.58 2.97 11.33
C THR A 110 -3.95 2.99 12.01
N LEU A 111 -4.34 1.90 12.71
CA LEU A 111 -5.61 1.84 13.42
C LEU A 111 -5.62 2.75 14.66
N ASN A 112 -4.48 2.85 15.36
CA ASN A 112 -4.31 3.81 16.47
C ASN A 112 -4.47 5.26 15.97
N MET A 113 -3.83 5.60 14.85
CA MET A 113 -3.97 6.90 14.20
C MET A 113 -5.43 7.19 13.84
N LEU A 114 -6.14 6.22 13.25
CA LEU A 114 -7.57 6.37 12.92
C LEU A 114 -8.43 6.65 14.16
N ILE A 115 -8.20 5.93 15.27
CA ILE A 115 -8.93 6.16 16.52
C ILE A 115 -8.60 7.54 17.10
N LYS A 116 -7.33 7.97 17.05
CA LYS A 116 -6.92 9.32 17.48
C LYS A 116 -7.59 10.41 16.63
N ILE A 117 -7.67 10.25 15.31
CA ILE A 117 -8.39 11.16 14.41
C ILE A 117 -9.85 11.25 14.83
N ILE A 118 -10.55 10.11 14.98
CA ILE A 118 -11.95 10.10 15.41
C ILE A 118 -12.12 10.79 16.77
N GLY A 119 -11.25 10.50 17.75
CA GLY A 119 -11.31 11.10 19.08
C GLY A 119 -11.14 12.62 19.05
N ASN A 120 -10.13 13.11 18.32
CA ASN A 120 -9.85 14.53 18.17
C ASN A 120 -10.99 15.24 17.41
N SER A 121 -11.51 14.62 16.35
CA SER A 121 -12.65 15.12 15.59
C SER A 121 -13.92 15.21 16.44
N VAL A 122 -14.20 14.22 17.30
CA VAL A 122 -15.36 14.25 18.20
C VAL A 122 -15.23 15.37 19.24
N GLY A 123 -14.02 15.66 19.72
CA GLY A 123 -13.77 16.79 20.63
C GLY A 123 -13.95 18.14 19.96
N ALA A 124 -13.32 18.36 18.81
CA ALA A 124 -13.35 19.64 18.10
C ALA A 124 -14.71 19.94 17.43
N LEU A 125 -15.40 18.91 16.94
CA LEU A 125 -16.65 19.02 16.18
C LEU A 125 -17.86 18.45 16.93
N GLY A 126 -17.70 18.14 18.22
CA GLY A 126 -18.77 17.62 19.07
C GLY A 126 -19.98 18.55 19.13
N ASN A 127 -19.75 19.87 19.14
CA ASN A 127 -20.82 20.86 19.10
C ASN A 127 -21.64 20.78 17.81
N LEU A 128 -20.98 20.61 16.65
CA LEU A 128 -21.67 20.53 15.37
C LEU A 128 -22.40 19.18 15.20
N THR A 129 -21.82 18.10 15.71
CA THR A 129 -22.47 16.78 15.79
C THR A 129 -23.73 16.83 16.69
N LEU A 130 -23.66 17.55 17.82
CA LEU A 130 -24.79 17.77 18.71
C LEU A 130 -25.91 18.55 18.00
N VAL A 131 -25.57 19.59 17.24
CA VAL A 131 -26.55 20.34 16.43
C VAL A 131 -27.24 19.42 15.41
N LEU A 132 -26.50 18.58 14.70
CA LEU A 132 -27.08 17.59 13.79
C LEU A 132 -28.03 16.64 14.54
N ALA A 133 -27.63 16.12 15.69
CA ALA A 133 -28.48 15.24 16.51
C ALA A 133 -29.78 15.93 16.97
N ILE A 134 -29.72 17.20 17.36
CA ILE A 134 -30.90 18.01 17.71
C ILE A 134 -31.82 18.18 16.50
N ILE A 135 -31.29 18.51 15.33
CA ILE A 135 -32.09 18.72 14.11
C ILE A 135 -32.81 17.42 13.72
N VAL A 136 -32.10 16.30 13.73
CA VAL A 136 -32.68 14.97 13.47
C VAL A 136 -33.79 14.65 14.48
N PHE A 137 -33.55 14.93 15.76
CA PHE A 137 -34.56 14.75 16.82
C PHE A 137 -35.81 15.61 16.59
N ILE A 138 -35.65 16.90 16.27
CA ILE A 138 -36.76 17.82 15.99
C ILE A 138 -37.60 17.29 14.83
N PHE A 139 -36.97 16.94 13.70
CA PHE A 139 -37.69 16.44 12.55
C PHE A 139 -38.37 15.09 12.80
N ALA A 140 -37.75 14.20 13.59
CA ALA A 140 -38.37 12.94 13.99
C ALA A 140 -39.66 13.17 14.80
N VAL A 141 -39.62 14.13 15.74
CA VAL A 141 -40.80 14.51 16.54
C VAL A 141 -41.86 15.20 15.67
N VAL A 142 -41.46 16.13 14.79
CA VAL A 142 -42.38 16.83 13.87
C VAL A 142 -43.07 15.84 12.93
N GLY A 143 -42.32 14.93 12.29
CA GLY A 143 -42.88 13.91 11.41
C GLY A 143 -43.86 12.98 12.13
N MET A 144 -43.52 12.57 13.35
CA MET A 144 -44.40 11.74 14.19
C MET A 144 -45.69 12.48 14.56
N GLN A 145 -45.59 13.74 14.99
CA GLN A 145 -46.76 14.52 15.41
C GLN A 145 -47.69 14.88 14.24
N LEU A 146 -47.13 15.18 13.06
CA LEU A 146 -47.90 15.57 11.89
C LEU A 146 -48.54 14.37 11.18
N PHE A 147 -47.79 13.27 11.02
CA PHE A 147 -48.18 12.17 10.14
C PHE A 147 -48.51 10.88 10.88
N GLY A 148 -48.10 10.71 12.14
CA GLY A 148 -48.20 9.43 12.85
C GLY A 148 -49.63 8.89 12.99
N LYS A 149 -50.62 9.75 13.19
CA LYS A 149 -52.04 9.36 13.22
C LYS A 149 -52.53 8.92 11.84
N SER A 150 -52.20 9.70 10.80
CA SER A 150 -52.60 9.40 9.42
C SER A 150 -52.04 8.06 8.93
N TYR A 151 -50.81 7.70 9.32
CA TYR A 151 -50.24 6.39 9.01
C TYR A 151 -51.04 5.23 9.63
N LYS A 152 -51.63 5.42 10.82
CA LYS A 152 -52.44 4.39 11.47
C LYS A 152 -53.84 4.29 10.90
N GLU A 153 -54.47 5.43 10.61
CA GLU A 153 -55.85 5.51 10.12
C GLU A 153 -55.94 5.11 8.63
N CYS A 154 -54.94 5.46 7.81
CA CYS A 154 -54.91 5.24 6.37
C CYS A 154 -54.02 4.06 5.93
N VAL A 155 -53.69 3.13 6.84
CA VAL A 155 -52.74 2.03 6.59
C VAL A 155 -53.08 1.16 5.38
N CYS A 156 -54.37 0.96 5.08
CA CYS A 156 -54.82 0.15 3.95
C CYS A 156 -54.55 0.78 2.57
N LYS A 157 -54.19 2.07 2.51
CA LYS A 157 -53.81 2.72 1.24
C LYS A 157 -52.40 2.36 0.79
N ILE A 158 -51.50 2.15 1.77
CA ILE A 158 -50.07 1.91 1.54
C ILE A 158 -49.72 0.42 1.61
N ASN A 159 -50.47 -0.38 2.38
CA ASN A 159 -50.22 -1.81 2.52
C ASN A 159 -51.51 -2.63 2.30
N GLN A 160 -51.44 -3.63 1.42
CA GLN A 160 -52.54 -4.53 1.10
C GLN A 160 -53.04 -5.33 2.31
N ASN A 161 -52.15 -5.64 3.26
CA ASN A 161 -52.51 -6.39 4.47
C ASN A 161 -53.09 -5.50 5.58
N CYS A 162 -53.21 -4.18 5.35
CA CYS A 162 -53.64 -3.19 6.36
C CYS A 162 -52.79 -3.20 7.64
N GLU A 163 -51.52 -3.61 7.54
CA GLU A 163 -50.54 -3.56 8.60
C GLU A 163 -49.55 -2.40 8.37
N LEU A 164 -49.02 -1.83 9.46
CA LEU A 164 -48.05 -0.75 9.36
C LEU A 164 -46.84 -1.23 8.53
N PRO A 165 -46.42 -0.48 7.50
CA PRO A 165 -45.26 -0.85 6.71
C PRO A 165 -43.99 -0.75 7.56
N ARG A 166 -42.89 -1.34 7.10
CA ARG A 166 -41.60 -1.31 7.80
C ARG A 166 -41.11 0.12 8.11
N TRP A 167 -41.43 1.08 7.25
CA TRP A 167 -41.10 2.49 7.40
C TRP A 167 -42.38 3.29 7.62
N HIS A 168 -42.61 3.75 8.85
CA HIS A 168 -43.80 4.52 9.20
C HIS A 168 -43.49 5.61 10.24
N MET A 169 -44.30 6.65 10.33
CA MET A 169 -44.12 7.75 11.30
C MET A 169 -45.03 7.64 12.53
N HIS A 170 -45.54 6.45 12.86
CA HIS A 170 -46.42 6.27 14.02
C HIS A 170 -45.69 6.46 15.35
N ASP A 171 -44.49 5.89 15.46
CA ASP A 171 -43.67 5.93 16.68
C ASP A 171 -42.43 6.78 16.48
N PHE A 172 -41.88 7.28 17.59
CA PHE A 172 -40.70 8.14 17.56
C PHE A 172 -39.49 7.47 16.87
N PHE A 173 -39.19 6.20 17.20
CA PHE A 173 -38.03 5.52 16.64
C PHE A 173 -38.15 5.26 15.14
N HIS A 174 -39.33 4.85 14.65
CA HIS A 174 -39.56 4.65 13.22
C HIS A 174 -39.56 5.98 12.45
N SER A 175 -40.08 7.06 13.04
CA SER A 175 -39.98 8.42 12.48
C SER A 175 -38.52 8.90 12.41
N PHE A 176 -37.74 8.66 13.48
CA PHE A 176 -36.30 8.92 13.50
C PHE A 176 -35.57 8.16 12.40
N LEU A 177 -35.87 6.87 12.20
CA LEU A 177 -35.28 6.06 11.15
C LEU A 177 -35.63 6.56 9.74
N ILE A 178 -36.85 7.08 9.52
CA ILE A 178 -37.20 7.72 8.24
C ILE A 178 -36.39 8.99 8.03
N VAL A 179 -36.28 9.86 9.03
CA VAL A 179 -35.45 11.08 8.93
C VAL A 179 -34.00 10.71 8.64
N PHE A 180 -33.45 9.71 9.32
CA PHE A 180 -32.11 9.19 9.05
C PHE A 180 -31.97 8.67 7.61
N ARG A 181 -32.94 7.89 7.13
CA ARG A 181 -32.98 7.38 5.75
C ARG A 181 -33.02 8.51 4.71
N VAL A 182 -33.77 9.59 4.97
CA VAL A 182 -33.80 10.79 4.12
C VAL A 182 -32.44 11.46 4.04
N LEU A 183 -31.70 11.56 5.16
CA LEU A 183 -30.32 12.10 5.18
C LEU A 183 -29.33 11.21 4.42
N CYS A 184 -29.58 9.90 4.33
CA CYS A 184 -28.80 8.98 3.49
C CYS A 184 -29.11 9.12 1.99
N GLY A 185 -30.09 9.95 1.60
CA GLY A 185 -30.47 10.18 0.20
C GLY A 185 -31.67 9.37 -0.29
N GLU A 186 -32.22 8.47 0.54
CA GLU A 186 -33.37 7.62 0.19
C GLU A 186 -34.70 8.23 0.68
N TRP A 187 -35.11 9.36 0.12
CA TRP A 187 -36.29 10.10 0.58
C TRP A 187 -37.56 9.82 -0.22
N ILE A 188 -37.42 9.48 -1.51
CA ILE A 188 -38.54 9.34 -2.46
C ILE A 188 -39.54 8.29 -2.00
N GLU A 189 -39.12 7.05 -1.74
CA GLU A 189 -40.03 5.94 -1.38
C GLU A 189 -40.89 6.27 -0.16
N THR A 190 -40.27 6.74 0.92
CA THR A 190 -40.98 7.12 2.15
C THR A 190 -41.87 8.36 1.98
N MET A 191 -41.55 9.22 1.01
CA MET A 191 -42.37 10.39 0.68
C MET A 191 -43.65 9.98 -0.05
N TRP A 192 -43.58 9.01 -0.99
CA TRP A 192 -44.76 8.48 -1.67
C TRP A 192 -45.78 7.94 -0.66
N ASP A 193 -45.33 7.13 0.29
CA ASP A 193 -46.17 6.60 1.37
C ASP A 193 -46.80 7.72 2.21
N CYS A 194 -46.03 8.76 2.56
CA CYS A 194 -46.53 9.92 3.28
C CYS A 194 -47.63 10.64 2.48
N MET A 195 -47.38 10.91 1.20
CA MET A 195 -48.29 11.67 0.33
C MET A 195 -49.65 10.95 0.19
N GLU A 196 -49.64 9.62 0.17
CA GLU A 196 -50.86 8.82 0.06
C GLU A 196 -51.69 8.82 1.36
N VAL A 197 -51.05 8.86 2.53
CA VAL A 197 -51.75 8.86 3.83
C VAL A 197 -52.16 10.23 4.35
N ALA A 198 -51.32 11.26 4.16
CA ALA A 198 -51.49 12.58 4.78
C ALA A 198 -51.66 13.73 3.76
N GLY A 199 -51.54 13.43 2.47
CA GLY A 199 -51.70 14.41 1.39
C GLY A 199 -50.39 15.03 0.91
N GLN A 200 -50.42 15.51 -0.33
CA GLN A 200 -49.22 15.89 -1.07
C GLN A 200 -48.48 17.10 -0.49
N ALA A 201 -49.22 18.17 -0.14
CA ALA A 201 -48.62 19.45 0.22
C ALA A 201 -47.77 19.39 1.51
N MET A 202 -48.34 18.87 2.61
CA MET A 202 -47.65 18.82 3.90
C MET A 202 -46.44 17.88 3.87
N CYS A 203 -46.58 16.71 3.22
CA CYS A 203 -45.47 15.76 3.08
C CYS A 203 -44.33 16.35 2.25
N LEU A 204 -44.62 16.97 1.10
CA LEU A 204 -43.59 17.61 0.28
C LEU A 204 -42.83 18.69 1.05
N ILE A 205 -43.54 19.56 1.78
CA ILE A 205 -42.91 20.63 2.55
C ILE A 205 -41.95 20.06 3.60
N VAL A 206 -42.42 19.09 4.41
CA VAL A 206 -41.60 18.51 5.49
C VAL A 206 -40.41 17.74 4.91
N PHE A 207 -40.61 16.89 3.91
CA PHE A 207 -39.53 16.10 3.32
C PHE A 207 -38.48 16.96 2.61
N MET A 208 -38.90 17.99 1.86
CA MET A 208 -37.97 18.92 1.22
C MET A 208 -37.20 19.75 2.25
N MET A 209 -37.86 20.17 3.34
CA MET A 209 -37.20 20.89 4.42
C MET A 209 -36.16 20.01 5.13
N VAL A 210 -36.48 18.75 5.42
CA VAL A 210 -35.54 17.77 6.01
C VAL A 210 -34.36 17.54 5.08
N MET A 211 -34.62 17.34 3.79
CA MET A 211 -33.57 17.11 2.78
C MET A 211 -32.62 18.31 2.69
N VAL A 212 -33.15 19.52 2.51
CA VAL A 212 -32.33 20.72 2.30
C VAL A 212 -31.57 21.09 3.58
N ILE A 213 -32.26 21.22 4.72
CA ILE A 213 -31.62 21.62 5.98
C ILE A 213 -30.69 20.52 6.49
N GLY A 214 -31.15 19.27 6.45
CA GLY A 214 -30.39 18.12 6.90
C GLY A 214 -29.11 17.92 6.10
N ASN A 215 -29.19 17.89 4.78
CA ASN A 215 -28.01 17.69 3.94
C ASN A 215 -27.06 18.88 3.98
N LEU A 216 -27.56 20.10 4.14
CA LEU A 216 -26.71 21.28 4.35
C LEU A 216 -25.87 21.11 5.63
N VAL A 217 -26.48 20.65 6.72
CA VAL A 217 -25.76 20.43 8.00
C VAL A 217 -24.80 19.26 7.90
N VAL A 218 -25.19 18.15 7.26
CA VAL A 218 -24.30 16.99 7.05
C VAL A 218 -23.11 17.37 6.17
N LEU A 219 -23.32 18.14 5.10
CA LEU A 219 -22.25 18.64 4.24
C LEU A 219 -21.31 19.55 5.00
N ASN A 220 -21.83 20.49 5.79
CA ASN A 220 -21.00 21.37 6.63
C ASN A 220 -20.20 20.58 7.68
N LEU A 221 -20.78 19.53 8.26
CA LEU A 221 -20.07 18.63 9.18
C LEU A 221 -18.92 17.92 8.47
N PHE A 222 -19.19 17.34 7.30
CA PHE A 222 -18.20 16.63 6.50
C PHE A 222 -17.06 17.54 6.04
N LEU A 223 -17.37 18.74 5.55
CA LEU A 223 -16.38 19.73 5.14
C LEU A 223 -15.53 20.20 6.33
N ALA A 224 -16.15 20.43 7.50
CA ALA A 224 -15.42 20.77 8.72
C ALA A 224 -14.48 19.64 9.18
N LEU A 225 -14.91 18.37 9.07
CA LEU A 225 -14.06 17.21 9.33
C LEU A 225 -12.86 17.15 8.39
N LEU A 226 -13.07 17.33 7.08
CA LEU A 226 -11.99 17.30 6.09
C LEU A 226 -10.98 18.43 6.31
N LEU A 227 -11.46 19.66 6.51
CA LEU A 227 -10.59 20.80 6.80
C LEU A 227 -9.79 20.61 8.09
N SER A 228 -10.43 20.05 9.12
CA SER A 228 -9.76 19.72 10.37
C SER A 228 -8.75 18.58 10.21
N SER A 229 -8.99 17.62 9.30
CA SER A 229 -8.04 16.54 9.02
C SER A 229 -6.81 17.06 8.30
N PHE A 230 -6.97 17.90 7.27
CA PHE A 230 -5.84 18.50 6.55
C PHE A 230 -5.03 19.48 7.40
N SER A 231 -5.69 20.20 8.32
CA SER A 231 -4.95 21.02 9.29
C SER A 231 -4.27 20.17 10.36
N ALA A 232 -4.86 19.04 10.76
CA ALA A 232 -4.24 18.09 11.68
C ALA A 232 -3.02 17.40 11.06
N ASP A 233 -2.99 17.11 9.75
CA ASP A 233 -1.80 16.56 9.09
C ASP A 233 -0.61 17.55 9.10
N ASN A 234 -0.88 18.87 9.12
CA ASN A 234 0.15 19.89 9.33
C ASN A 234 0.65 19.97 10.79
N LEU A 235 -0.09 19.39 11.74
CA LEU A 235 0.26 19.30 13.16
C LEU A 235 0.76 17.89 13.56
N ALA A 236 0.47 16.87 12.75
CA ALA A 236 0.88 15.49 12.99
C ALA A 236 2.39 15.28 12.79
N ALA A 237 3.11 16.27 12.27
CA ALA A 237 4.56 16.26 12.18
C ALA A 237 5.28 16.45 13.54
N THR A 238 4.58 16.69 14.67
CA THR A 238 5.27 17.05 15.93
C THR A 238 5.06 16.17 17.16
N ASP A 239 4.19 15.15 17.13
CA ASP A 239 4.11 14.18 18.24
C ASP A 239 4.27 12.73 17.72
N ASP A 240 5.29 12.51 16.88
CA ASP A 240 5.92 11.19 16.80
C ASP A 240 6.61 10.96 18.15
N ASP A 241 5.85 10.42 19.10
CA ASP A 241 6.42 9.72 20.25
C ASP A 241 7.42 8.71 19.66
N GLY A 242 8.71 9.06 19.62
CA GLY A 242 9.81 8.21 19.13
C GLY A 242 9.99 6.89 19.91
N GLU A 243 9.00 6.52 20.72
CA GLU A 243 8.83 5.21 21.31
C GLU A 243 8.30 4.25 20.25
N MET A 244 9.22 3.55 19.59
CA MET A 244 8.86 2.38 18.77
C MET A 244 7.91 1.47 19.56
N ASN A 245 6.75 1.15 18.97
CA ASN A 245 5.76 0.29 19.60
C ASN A 245 6.42 -1.04 20.05
N ASN A 246 6.07 -1.57 21.22
CA ASN A 246 6.66 -2.80 21.78
C ASN A 246 6.66 -3.97 20.76
N LEU A 247 5.69 -3.96 19.84
CA LEU A 247 5.62 -4.88 18.70
C LEU A 247 6.77 -4.70 17.70
N GLN A 248 7.07 -3.48 17.28
CA GLN A 248 8.15 -3.18 16.34
C GLN A 248 9.51 -3.57 16.94
N ILE A 249 9.74 -3.24 18.21
CA ILE A 249 10.94 -3.64 18.95
C ILE A 249 11.07 -5.17 18.98
N SER A 250 9.98 -5.87 19.24
CA SER A 250 9.95 -7.35 19.28
C SER A 250 10.21 -7.97 17.90
N VAL A 251 9.59 -7.43 16.84
CA VAL A 251 9.80 -7.89 15.46
C VAL A 251 11.24 -7.67 15.01
N ILE A 252 11.86 -6.54 15.36
CA ILE A 252 13.28 -6.28 15.07
C ILE A 252 14.18 -7.31 15.78
N ARG A 253 13.91 -7.61 17.06
CA ARG A 253 14.66 -8.64 17.82
C ARG A 253 14.45 -10.04 17.23
N ILE A 254 13.24 -10.39 16.81
CA ILE A 254 12.94 -11.67 16.16
C ILE A 254 13.65 -11.77 14.81
N LYS A 255 13.61 -10.73 13.96
CA LYS A 255 14.34 -10.71 12.68
C LYS A 255 15.83 -10.91 12.89
N LYS A 256 16.43 -10.25 13.90
CA LYS A 256 17.83 -10.43 14.27
C LYS A 256 18.12 -11.86 14.76
N GLY A 257 17.22 -12.43 15.57
CA GLY A 257 17.29 -13.81 16.03
C GLY A 257 17.16 -14.85 14.91
N VAL A 258 16.25 -14.63 13.95
CA VAL A 258 16.06 -15.48 12.77
C VAL A 258 17.27 -15.37 11.84
N ALA A 259 17.83 -14.17 11.62
CA ALA A 259 19.06 -14.00 10.87
C ALA A 259 20.24 -14.72 11.53
N TRP A 260 20.40 -14.58 12.85
CA TRP A 260 21.42 -15.28 13.62
C TRP A 260 21.25 -16.80 13.56
N THR A 261 20.00 -17.28 13.65
CA THR A 261 19.67 -18.71 13.53
C THR A 261 19.93 -19.23 12.12
N LYS A 262 19.58 -18.47 11.07
CA LYS A 262 19.86 -18.82 9.68
C LYS A 262 21.36 -18.91 9.41
N VAL A 263 22.16 -17.99 9.96
CA VAL A 263 23.63 -18.03 9.89
C VAL A 263 24.19 -19.23 10.66
N LYS A 264 23.68 -19.52 11.87
CA LYS A 264 24.12 -20.70 12.65
C LYS A 264 23.70 -22.02 12.01
N VAL A 265 22.51 -22.11 11.44
CA VAL A 265 22.02 -23.29 10.70
C VAL A 265 22.85 -23.49 9.44
N HIS A 266 23.16 -22.41 8.70
CA HIS A 266 24.04 -22.49 7.53
C HIS A 266 25.47 -22.90 7.92
N ALA A 267 26.01 -22.38 9.02
CA ALA A 267 27.31 -22.78 9.55
C ALA A 267 27.32 -24.24 10.04
N PHE A 268 26.25 -24.68 10.70
CA PHE A 268 26.08 -26.07 11.14
C PHE A 268 25.91 -27.03 9.95
N MET A 269 25.15 -26.62 8.93
CA MET A 269 24.96 -27.37 7.69
C MET A 269 26.27 -27.48 6.91
N GLN A 270 27.05 -26.40 6.78
CA GLN A 270 28.38 -26.46 6.17
C GLN A 270 29.36 -27.34 6.97
N ALA A 271 29.33 -27.30 8.30
CA ALA A 271 30.18 -28.14 9.14
C ALA A 271 29.82 -29.63 9.00
N HIS A 272 28.54 -29.98 9.01
CA HIS A 272 28.09 -31.38 8.91
C HIS A 272 28.09 -31.95 7.49
N PHE A 273 27.94 -31.14 6.43
CA PHE A 273 28.04 -31.61 5.04
C PHE A 273 29.48 -31.69 4.52
N LYS A 274 30.38 -30.78 4.90
CA LYS A 274 31.81 -30.89 4.50
C LYS A 274 32.54 -32.04 5.19
N GLN A 275 32.09 -32.47 6.36
CA GLN A 275 32.72 -33.59 7.07
C GLN A 275 32.40 -34.96 6.44
N ARG A 276 31.45 -35.01 5.47
CA ARG A 276 31.07 -36.25 4.78
C ARG A 276 31.78 -36.47 3.44
N GLU A 277 32.54 -35.49 2.94
CA GLU A 277 33.33 -35.57 1.70
C GLU A 277 34.85 -35.52 1.94
N ALA A 278 35.32 -35.63 3.19
CA ALA A 278 36.75 -35.61 3.52
C ALA A 278 37.36 -37.01 3.68
N ASP A 279 36.82 -38.01 2.97
CA ASP A 279 37.42 -39.35 2.91
C ASP A 279 37.21 -39.99 1.54
N GLU A 280 37.61 -39.29 0.46
CA GLU A 280 38.19 -39.91 -0.74
C GLU A 280 38.61 -38.83 -1.76
N VAL A 281 39.78 -39.06 -2.37
CA VAL A 281 40.36 -38.37 -3.53
C VAL A 281 41.09 -37.04 -3.28
N LYS A 282 42.42 -37.13 -3.12
CA LYS A 282 43.36 -36.09 -3.56
C LYS A 282 43.41 -36.03 -5.09
N PRO A 283 43.33 -34.84 -5.70
CA PRO A 283 44.10 -34.57 -6.92
C PRO A 283 44.92 -33.28 -6.79
N LEU A 284 46.24 -33.47 -6.76
CA LEU A 284 47.24 -32.82 -7.61
C LEU A 284 46.96 -31.40 -8.15
N ASP A 285 47.14 -30.35 -7.32
CA ASP A 285 47.39 -28.98 -7.83
C ASP A 285 48.23 -28.09 -6.89
N GLU A 286 49.02 -28.68 -5.97
CA GLU A 286 50.01 -27.95 -5.14
C GLU A 286 51.43 -28.07 -5.70
N LEU A 287 51.65 -27.67 -6.96
CA LEU A 287 52.98 -27.68 -7.57
C LEU A 287 53.36 -26.39 -8.31
N TYR A 288 52.76 -25.24 -7.96
CA TYR A 288 53.15 -23.96 -8.58
C TYR A 288 53.39 -22.74 -7.66
N GLU A 289 53.37 -22.88 -6.32
CA GLU A 289 53.75 -21.76 -5.41
C GLU A 289 54.98 -22.04 -4.52
N LYS A 290 55.82 -23.00 -4.88
CA LYS A 290 57.08 -23.29 -4.15
C LYS A 290 58.34 -22.96 -4.96
N LYS A 291 58.31 -21.87 -5.73
CA LYS A 291 59.47 -21.35 -6.48
C LYS A 291 59.53 -19.81 -6.47
N ALA A 292 59.43 -19.21 -5.28
CA ALA A 292 59.71 -17.77 -5.13
C ALA A 292 60.42 -17.35 -3.82
N ASN A 293 60.70 -18.27 -2.88
CA ASN A 293 61.44 -17.94 -1.65
C ASN A 293 62.72 -18.77 -1.51
N CYS A 294 63.67 -18.51 -2.41
CA CYS A 294 65.06 -18.94 -2.25
C CYS A 294 65.97 -17.76 -2.59
N ILE A 295 66.17 -16.81 -1.66
CA ILE A 295 67.38 -15.97 -1.53
C ILE A 295 67.36 -15.33 -0.13
N ALA A 296 68.54 -15.34 0.50
CA ALA A 296 68.95 -14.69 1.75
C ALA A 296 68.59 -15.39 3.07
N ASN A 297 69.49 -16.27 3.53
CA ASN A 297 69.91 -16.35 4.95
C ASN A 297 71.20 -17.16 5.09
N HIS A 298 72.33 -16.46 5.24
CA HIS A 298 73.56 -16.85 5.98
C HIS A 298 74.33 -15.52 6.13
N THR A 299 74.65 -15.00 7.31
CA THR A 299 75.59 -15.48 8.35
C THR A 299 75.35 -14.62 9.60
N GLY A 300 75.32 -15.14 10.83
CA GLY A 300 76.50 -15.47 11.61
C GLY A 300 76.15 -15.44 13.11
N ALA A 301 76.70 -16.38 13.86
CA ALA A 301 76.46 -16.63 15.28
C ALA A 301 77.12 -15.58 16.19
N ASP A 302 76.60 -15.36 17.41
CA ASP A 302 77.26 -15.79 18.66
C ASP A 302 76.69 -15.16 19.98
N ILE A 303 76.57 -16.05 21.00
CA ILE A 303 76.79 -15.88 22.46
C ILE A 303 75.73 -15.18 23.38
N HIS A 304 74.99 -16.04 24.10
CA HIS A 304 74.86 -16.20 25.57
C HIS A 304 74.67 -14.99 26.54
N ARG A 305 73.64 -15.11 27.43
CA ARG A 305 73.69 -15.00 28.92
C ARG A 305 72.84 -13.89 29.61
N ASN A 306 71.95 -14.37 30.53
CA ASN A 306 71.33 -13.75 31.74
C ASN A 306 70.57 -12.42 31.57
N GLY A 307 69.36 -12.21 32.11
CA GLY A 307 68.87 -12.52 33.46
C GLY A 307 69.08 -11.30 34.37
N ASP A 308 68.04 -10.49 34.61
CA ASP A 308 67.64 -9.98 35.94
C ASP A 308 66.67 -8.77 35.90
N PHE A 309 65.67 -8.85 36.78
CA PHE A 309 64.80 -7.79 37.26
C PHE A 309 65.59 -6.79 38.12
N GLN A 310 65.32 -5.48 38.02
CA GLN A 310 65.05 -4.65 39.21
C GLN A 310 64.48 -3.25 38.90
N LYS A 311 64.01 -2.63 39.97
CA LYS A 311 62.93 -1.66 40.16
C LYS A 311 63.50 -0.39 40.79
N ASN A 312 62.70 0.69 40.81
CA ASN A 312 62.84 1.98 41.53
C ASN A 312 63.61 3.07 40.76
N GLY A 313 63.26 4.36 40.78
CA GLY A 313 62.20 5.10 41.46
C GLY A 313 62.53 6.62 41.47
N ASN A 314 61.47 7.43 41.56
CA ASN A 314 61.37 8.84 42.00
C ASN A 314 61.67 10.03 41.08
N GLY A 315 60.70 10.96 41.02
CA GLY A 315 60.92 12.39 40.78
C GLY A 315 59.73 13.20 40.24
N THR A 316 58.79 13.61 41.11
CA THR A 316 58.04 14.90 41.18
C THR A 316 57.56 15.59 39.87
N THR A 317 56.29 16.00 39.68
CA THR A 317 55.59 17.11 40.36
C THR A 317 54.06 17.06 40.20
N SER A 318 53.39 17.85 41.05
CA SER A 318 51.97 18.04 41.39
C SER A 318 50.91 18.22 40.28
N GLY A 319 49.67 17.79 40.57
CA GLY A 319 48.45 18.41 40.03
C GLY A 319 47.20 17.52 39.97
N ILE A 320 46.36 17.58 41.01
CA ILE A 320 44.95 17.10 41.17
C ILE A 320 44.08 17.35 39.91
N GLY A 321 43.12 16.52 39.46
CA GLY A 321 42.50 15.29 39.98
C GLY A 321 41.39 14.76 39.05
N SER A 322 40.50 13.92 39.61
CA SER A 322 39.24 13.36 39.04
C SER A 322 39.32 12.03 38.26
N SER A 323 39.14 10.95 39.02
CA SER A 323 38.30 9.75 38.80
C SER A 323 37.90 9.26 37.39
N VAL A 324 37.92 7.92 37.29
CA VAL A 324 37.10 7.00 36.47
C VAL A 324 37.87 6.24 35.36
N GLU A 325 38.36 5.08 35.78
CA GLU A 325 38.31 3.75 35.13
C GLU A 325 37.89 3.69 33.65
N LYS A 326 38.86 3.31 32.81
CA LYS A 326 38.77 3.17 31.36
C LYS A 326 38.54 1.69 31.01
N TYR A 327 37.32 1.33 30.59
CA TYR A 327 37.11 0.13 29.79
C TYR A 327 37.50 0.41 28.33
N ILE A 328 38.24 -0.53 27.76
CA ILE A 328 38.71 -0.56 26.37
C ILE A 328 37.52 -1.03 25.50
N ILE A 329 37.14 -0.21 24.53
CA ILE A 329 36.25 -0.60 23.42
C ILE A 329 37.08 -0.41 22.13
N ASP A 330 37.07 -1.47 21.31
CA ASP A 330 37.69 -1.59 19.99
C ASP A 330 37.58 -0.30 19.15
N GLU A 331 38.74 0.22 18.74
CA GLU A 331 38.89 1.01 17.52
C GLU A 331 38.98 0.05 16.34
N ASP A 332 38.00 0.08 15.42
CA ASP A 332 38.27 -0.16 14.00
C ASP A 332 37.09 0.15 13.05
N HIS A 333 36.34 1.25 13.27
CA HIS A 333 35.39 1.74 12.25
C HIS A 333 35.23 3.27 12.26
N MET A 334 36.30 4.07 12.19
CA MET A 334 36.20 5.49 11.84
C MET A 334 37.52 6.05 11.28
N SER A 335 37.81 5.80 10.01
CA SER A 335 38.98 6.41 9.33
C SER A 335 38.72 6.84 7.87
N PHE A 336 37.46 7.12 7.51
CA PHE A 336 37.11 7.69 6.21
C PHE A 336 36.75 9.19 6.22
N ILE A 337 36.61 9.82 7.39
CA ILE A 337 36.05 11.19 7.47
C ILE A 337 37.09 12.33 7.46
N ASN A 338 38.39 12.07 7.63
CA ASN A 338 39.38 13.15 7.78
C ASN A 338 40.44 13.20 6.66
N ASN A 339 40.02 13.27 5.39
CA ASN A 339 40.91 13.70 4.31
C ASN A 339 40.54 15.13 3.87
N PRO A 340 41.37 16.16 4.15
CA PRO A 340 41.07 17.54 3.79
C PRO A 340 41.23 17.88 2.29
N ASN A 341 41.37 16.87 1.41
CA ASN A 341 41.59 17.07 -0.04
C ASN A 341 40.59 16.31 -0.95
N LEU A 342 39.42 15.91 -0.44
CA LEU A 342 38.39 15.23 -1.25
C LEU A 342 37.21 16.17 -1.54
N THR A 343 37.20 16.78 -2.73
CA THR A 343 36.09 17.64 -3.19
C THR A 343 35.03 16.79 -3.89
N VAL A 344 33.95 16.46 -3.19
CA VAL A 344 32.76 15.83 -3.78
C VAL A 344 31.85 16.94 -4.32
N ARG A 345 31.69 17.02 -5.65
CA ARG A 345 30.66 17.88 -6.26
C ARG A 345 29.35 17.10 -6.33
N VAL A 346 28.33 17.59 -5.62
CA VAL A 346 26.94 17.14 -5.72
C VAL A 346 26.23 18.03 -6.75
N PRO A 347 25.42 17.51 -7.68
CA PRO A 347 24.58 18.35 -8.53
C PRO A 347 23.57 19.10 -7.67
N ILE A 348 23.52 20.41 -7.80
CA ILE A 348 22.54 21.29 -7.16
C ILE A 348 21.24 21.19 -7.97
N ALA A 349 20.15 20.77 -7.34
CA ALA A 349 18.81 20.87 -7.91
C ALA A 349 18.42 22.36 -8.05
N VAL A 350 17.81 22.71 -9.18
CA VAL A 350 17.28 24.06 -9.44
C VAL A 350 16.18 24.36 -8.42
N GLY A 351 16.28 25.51 -7.75
CA GLY A 351 15.27 25.98 -6.82
C GLY A 351 14.05 26.50 -7.59
N GLU A 352 12.91 25.87 -7.41
CA GLU A 352 11.62 26.45 -7.78
C GLU A 352 11.24 27.50 -6.72
N SER A 353 11.09 28.74 -7.17
CA SER A 353 10.58 29.84 -6.38
C SER A 353 9.06 29.95 -6.57
N ASP A 354 8.32 29.68 -5.50
CA ASP A 354 6.93 30.12 -5.36
C ASP A 354 6.87 31.65 -5.34
N PHE A 355 6.09 32.24 -6.25
CA PHE A 355 5.55 33.58 -6.09
C PHE A 355 4.05 33.53 -6.38
N GLU A 356 3.26 33.64 -5.32
CA GLU A 356 1.84 33.98 -5.41
C GLU A 356 1.68 35.38 -5.99
N ASN A 357 0.70 35.57 -6.87
CA ASN A 357 -0.04 36.82 -6.86
C ASN A 357 -1.54 36.54 -7.06
N VAL A 358 -2.31 37.10 -6.13
CA VAL A 358 -3.72 36.87 -5.85
C VAL A 358 -4.55 38.06 -6.40
N ASN A 359 -5.81 37.77 -6.76
CA ASN A 359 -6.93 38.66 -7.15
C ASN A 359 -6.95 39.12 -8.62
N THR A 360 -8.07 39.05 -9.35
CA THR A 360 -9.41 39.57 -9.00
C THR A 360 -10.47 38.96 -9.93
N GLU A 361 -11.64 38.57 -9.38
CA GLU A 361 -13.04 38.75 -9.88
C GLU A 361 -13.32 38.65 -11.41
N ASP A 362 -14.42 38.10 -11.95
CA ASP A 362 -15.66 37.48 -11.48
C ASP A 362 -16.44 37.03 -12.76
N VAL A 363 -17.32 36.05 -12.60
CA VAL A 363 -18.64 35.84 -13.25
C VAL A 363 -18.82 35.76 -14.80
N SER A 364 -19.16 34.52 -15.23
CA SER A 364 -20.32 34.07 -16.05
C SER A 364 -20.60 34.58 -17.48
N SER A 365 -20.83 33.59 -18.37
CA SER A 365 -21.94 33.41 -19.35
C SER A 365 -21.38 32.99 -20.72
N GLU A 366 -21.49 31.71 -21.09
CA GLU A 366 -22.58 31.14 -21.90
C GLU A 366 -22.48 31.49 -23.40
N SER A 367 -22.30 30.44 -24.22
CA SER A 367 -22.79 30.20 -25.59
C SER A 367 -21.71 29.86 -26.65
N ASP A 368 -21.67 28.58 -27.04
CA ASP A 368 -21.34 28.09 -28.39
C ASP A 368 -22.36 28.64 -29.43
N PRO A 369 -22.23 28.45 -30.78
CA PRO A 369 -21.22 27.68 -31.54
C PRO A 369 -20.70 28.35 -32.85
N GLU A 370 -19.88 27.59 -33.58
CA GLU A 370 -19.76 27.52 -35.05
C GLU A 370 -19.00 28.61 -35.84
N GLY A 371 -17.98 28.15 -36.58
CA GLY A 371 -17.94 28.40 -38.02
C GLY A 371 -16.80 29.24 -38.59
N SER A 372 -15.87 28.54 -39.23
CA SER A 372 -15.30 28.85 -40.57
C SER A 372 -14.11 29.83 -40.74
N LYS A 373 -13.02 29.24 -41.25
CA LYS A 373 -12.26 29.57 -42.47
C LYS A 373 -11.44 30.87 -42.60
N ASP A 374 -10.17 30.61 -42.89
CA ASP A 374 -9.38 31.07 -44.06
C ASP A 374 -8.54 32.37 -43.99
N LYS A 375 -7.26 32.15 -44.37
CA LYS A 375 -6.29 32.99 -45.12
C LYS A 375 -5.54 34.09 -44.33
N LEU A 376 -4.21 34.04 -44.21
CA LEU A 376 -3.11 34.15 -45.20
C LEU A 376 -2.83 35.59 -45.68
N ASP A 377 -1.53 35.94 -45.58
CA ASP A 377 -0.73 36.90 -46.35
C ASP A 377 -0.93 38.41 -46.02
N ASP A 378 0.06 39.31 -46.02
CA ASP A 378 1.52 39.30 -46.14
C ASP A 378 2.01 40.77 -45.99
N THR A 379 3.31 40.98 -45.76
CA THR A 379 4.12 42.18 -46.11
C THR A 379 4.03 43.47 -45.26
N SER A 380 5.16 43.87 -44.65
CA SER A 380 6.08 44.88 -45.24
C SER A 380 6.80 45.79 -44.23
N SER A 381 8.13 45.80 -44.36
CA SER A 381 9.24 46.65 -43.86
C SER A 381 9.01 48.16 -43.61
N SER A 382 9.79 48.79 -42.71
CA SER A 382 11.10 49.41 -43.03
C SER A 382 11.69 50.36 -41.95
N GLU A 383 13.03 50.35 -41.83
CA GLU A 383 14.02 51.42 -41.45
C GLU A 383 13.89 52.20 -40.11
N GLY A 384 14.92 52.45 -39.27
CA GLY A 384 16.37 52.22 -39.25
C GLY A 384 17.04 53.11 -38.15
N SER A 385 18.24 52.76 -37.63
CA SER A 385 19.36 53.68 -37.22
C SER A 385 20.26 53.16 -36.06
N THR A 386 21.44 52.65 -36.45
CA THR A 386 22.84 52.90 -35.99
C THR A 386 23.20 53.09 -34.50
N ILE A 387 24.09 52.24 -33.95
CA ILE A 387 25.54 52.49 -33.66
C ILE A 387 26.20 51.17 -33.18
N ASP A 388 27.29 50.79 -33.85
CA ASP A 388 28.18 49.63 -33.59
C ASP A 388 29.09 49.81 -32.34
N ILE A 389 29.19 48.75 -31.52
CA ILE A 389 30.42 48.36 -30.81
C ILE A 389 30.58 46.82 -30.97
N LYS A 390 31.81 46.44 -31.36
CA LYS A 390 32.33 45.14 -31.81
C LYS A 390 31.85 43.85 -31.09
N PRO A 391 31.92 42.69 -31.78
CA PRO A 391 31.33 41.43 -31.37
C PRO A 391 32.30 40.58 -30.53
N GLU A 392 31.79 39.94 -29.50
CA GLU A 392 32.31 38.64 -29.07
C GLU A 392 31.30 37.59 -29.53
N VAL A 393 31.83 36.64 -30.29
CA VAL A 393 31.12 35.54 -30.93
C VAL A 393 30.48 34.70 -29.83
N GLU A 394 29.17 34.81 -29.67
CA GLU A 394 28.39 33.74 -29.07
C GLU A 394 28.28 32.66 -30.15
N GLU A 395 29.13 31.64 -30.02
CA GLU A 395 29.02 30.43 -30.82
C GLU A 395 27.61 29.87 -30.62
N VAL A 396 26.80 29.94 -31.67
CA VAL A 396 25.64 29.08 -31.86
C VAL A 396 26.09 27.67 -31.48
N PRO A 397 25.47 26.98 -30.50
CA PRO A 397 25.67 25.55 -30.36
C PRO A 397 25.15 24.96 -31.67
N VAL A 398 26.10 24.54 -32.51
CA VAL A 398 25.86 23.63 -33.62
C VAL A 398 24.95 22.53 -33.08
N GLU A 399 23.77 22.35 -33.68
CA GLU A 399 22.93 21.17 -33.47
C GLU A 399 23.86 19.95 -33.51
N GLN A 400 24.06 19.35 -32.34
CA GLN A 400 24.70 18.06 -32.26
C GLN A 400 23.77 17.09 -33.00
N PRO A 401 24.28 16.28 -33.95
CA PRO A 401 23.48 15.20 -34.50
C PRO A 401 23.06 14.32 -33.34
N GLU A 402 21.76 14.02 -33.23
CA GLU A 402 21.19 13.10 -32.24
C GLU A 402 22.15 11.93 -32.01
N GLU A 403 22.74 11.87 -30.83
CA GLU A 403 23.60 10.78 -30.41
C GLU A 403 22.69 9.56 -30.27
N TYR A 404 22.61 8.75 -31.33
CA TYR A 404 21.85 7.49 -31.35
C TYR A 404 22.29 6.65 -30.15
N LEU A 405 21.44 6.56 -29.12
CA LEU A 405 21.65 5.67 -27.97
C LEU A 405 21.83 4.25 -28.50
N ASP A 406 23.01 3.67 -28.26
CA ASP A 406 23.22 2.25 -28.53
C ASP A 406 22.40 1.41 -27.52
N PRO A 407 21.79 0.30 -27.94
CA PRO A 407 20.94 -0.50 -27.08
C PRO A 407 21.74 -1.20 -25.96
N ASP A 408 21.32 -1.02 -24.70
CA ASP A 408 21.89 -1.64 -23.49
C ASP A 408 22.11 -3.16 -23.64
N ALA A 409 23.06 -3.79 -22.94
CA ALA A 409 23.32 -5.23 -23.09
C ALA A 409 22.08 -6.15 -22.84
N CYS A 410 21.90 -7.19 -23.66
CA CYS A 410 20.76 -8.14 -23.55
C CYS A 410 20.72 -8.97 -22.25
N PHE A 411 21.86 -9.17 -21.59
CA PHE A 411 22.03 -10.07 -20.44
C PHE A 411 22.68 -9.32 -19.28
N THR A 412 22.34 -9.71 -18.04
CA THR A 412 22.97 -9.17 -16.84
C THR A 412 24.44 -9.58 -16.78
N GLU A 413 25.29 -8.74 -16.18
CA GLU A 413 26.73 -9.00 -16.03
C GLU A 413 27.01 -10.35 -15.35
N GLY A 414 26.15 -10.76 -14.42
CA GLY A 414 26.22 -12.07 -13.75
C GLY A 414 25.86 -13.28 -14.63
N CYS A 415 25.08 -13.11 -15.69
CA CYS A 415 24.76 -14.19 -16.64
C CYS A 415 25.89 -14.38 -17.67
N VAL A 416 26.50 -13.27 -18.11
CA VAL A 416 27.67 -13.25 -19.00
C VAL A 416 28.90 -13.88 -18.35
N GLN A 417 29.08 -13.73 -17.02
CA GLN A 417 30.16 -14.39 -16.28
C GLN A 417 29.94 -15.90 -16.06
N ARG A 418 28.69 -16.38 -16.05
CA ARG A 418 28.34 -17.75 -15.65
C ARG A 418 28.15 -18.70 -16.84
N PHE A 419 27.78 -18.17 -18.01
CA PHE A 419 27.60 -18.95 -19.23
C PHE A 419 28.39 -18.37 -20.41
N LYS A 420 29.32 -19.16 -20.97
CA LYS A 420 30.15 -18.77 -22.14
C LYS A 420 29.34 -18.49 -23.42
N CYS A 421 28.10 -18.99 -23.53
CA CYS A 421 27.22 -18.74 -24.68
C CYS A 421 26.60 -17.33 -24.69
N CYS A 422 26.69 -16.58 -23.58
CA CYS A 422 26.19 -15.20 -23.47
C CYS A 422 27.25 -14.14 -23.85
N GLN A 423 28.50 -14.54 -24.12
CA GLN A 423 29.53 -13.67 -24.68
C GLN A 423 29.43 -13.68 -26.21
N VAL A 424 28.63 -12.76 -26.77
CA VAL A 424 28.59 -12.55 -28.22
C VAL A 424 29.70 -11.56 -28.58
N ASN A 425 30.72 -12.03 -29.29
CA ASN A 425 31.84 -11.20 -29.73
C ASN A 425 31.34 -10.24 -30.83
N ILE A 426 31.26 -8.93 -30.55
CA ILE A 426 30.62 -7.93 -31.44
C ILE A 426 31.46 -7.63 -32.69
N GLU A 427 32.73 -8.06 -32.70
CA GLU A 427 33.70 -7.69 -33.74
C GLU A 427 33.83 -8.71 -34.89
N GLU A 428 33.33 -9.95 -34.76
CA GLU A 428 33.42 -10.98 -35.82
C GLU A 428 32.05 -11.50 -36.31
N GLY A 429 31.90 -11.49 -37.64
CA GLY A 429 30.89 -12.22 -38.44
C GLY A 429 29.46 -12.21 -37.90
N LEU A 430 29.09 -13.28 -37.21
CA LEU A 430 27.72 -13.53 -36.73
C LEU A 430 27.29 -12.56 -35.62
N GLY A 431 28.23 -12.09 -34.79
CA GLY A 431 27.94 -11.11 -33.72
C GLY A 431 27.65 -9.71 -34.28
N LYS A 432 28.38 -9.29 -35.32
CA LYS A 432 28.14 -8.01 -36.01
C LYS A 432 26.77 -7.99 -36.69
N SER A 433 26.37 -9.08 -37.35
CA SER A 433 25.05 -9.18 -37.97
C SER A 433 23.91 -9.16 -36.93
N TRP A 434 24.10 -9.82 -35.78
CA TRP A 434 23.15 -9.79 -34.68
C TRP A 434 23.02 -8.40 -34.04
N TRP A 435 24.14 -7.70 -33.87
CA TRP A 435 24.16 -6.33 -33.35
C TRP A 435 23.48 -5.33 -34.30
N ILE A 436 23.72 -5.45 -35.60
CA ILE A 436 23.03 -4.64 -36.62
C ILE A 436 21.53 -4.93 -36.60
N LEU A 437 21.13 -6.21 -36.57
CA LEU A 437 19.72 -6.60 -36.47
C LEU A 437 19.06 -6.00 -35.22
N ARG A 438 19.73 -6.08 -34.08
CA ARG A 438 19.27 -5.51 -32.81
C ARG A 438 19.09 -4.00 -32.88
N LYS A 439 20.08 -3.29 -33.43
CA LYS A 439 20.02 -1.83 -33.63
C LYS A 439 18.86 -1.45 -34.54
N THR A 440 18.62 -2.22 -35.61
CA THR A 440 17.45 -2.00 -36.47
C THR A 440 16.12 -2.29 -35.76
N CYS A 441 16.03 -3.35 -34.93
CA CYS A 441 14.82 -3.64 -34.16
C CYS A 441 14.54 -2.55 -33.12
N PHE A 442 15.57 -2.03 -32.46
CA PHE A 442 15.43 -0.91 -31.51
C PHE A 442 14.88 0.33 -32.21
N LEU A 443 15.44 0.70 -33.36
CA LEU A 443 14.95 1.81 -34.16
C LEU A 443 13.52 1.63 -34.67
N ILE A 444 13.12 0.40 -35.00
CA ILE A 444 11.74 0.11 -35.43
C ILE A 444 10.77 0.24 -34.26
N VAL A 445 11.12 -0.30 -33.08
CA VAL A 445 10.24 -0.29 -31.90
C VAL A 445 10.04 1.12 -31.35
N GLU A 446 11.08 1.96 -31.41
CA GLU A 446 11.03 3.36 -30.94
C GLU A 446 10.46 4.33 -31.98
N HIS A 447 10.19 3.87 -33.20
CA HIS A 447 9.67 4.74 -34.25
C HIS A 447 8.20 5.11 -34.01
N ASN A 448 7.87 6.40 -34.03
CA ASN A 448 6.52 6.94 -33.78
C ASN A 448 5.41 6.31 -34.64
N TRP A 449 5.70 5.94 -35.91
CA TRP A 449 4.70 5.24 -36.74
C TRP A 449 4.41 3.81 -36.24
N PHE A 450 5.42 3.11 -35.72
CA PHE A 450 5.24 1.75 -35.21
C PHE A 450 4.39 1.80 -33.94
N GLU A 451 4.68 2.73 -33.04
CA GLU A 451 3.87 2.97 -31.84
C GLU A 451 2.41 3.32 -32.19
N THR A 452 2.19 4.26 -33.11
CA THR A 452 0.85 4.64 -33.56
C THR A 452 0.10 3.46 -34.19
N PHE A 453 0.80 2.62 -34.96
CA PHE A 453 0.23 1.43 -35.57
C PHE A 453 -0.22 0.40 -34.52
N ILE A 454 0.61 0.13 -33.50
CA ILE A 454 0.25 -0.79 -32.41
C ILE A 454 -0.94 -0.26 -31.63
N ILE A 455 -0.97 1.03 -31.29
CA ILE A 455 -2.11 1.66 -30.60
C ILE A 455 -3.40 1.49 -31.42
N PHE A 456 -3.34 1.71 -32.74
CA PHE A 456 -4.48 1.50 -33.62
C PHE A 456 -4.95 0.03 -33.65
N MET A 457 -4.01 -0.92 -33.66
CA MET A 457 -4.33 -2.36 -33.59
C MET A 457 -4.95 -2.76 -32.24
N ILE A 458 -4.52 -2.16 -31.13
CA ILE A 458 -5.13 -2.35 -29.80
C ILE A 458 -6.58 -1.86 -29.80
N LEU A 459 -6.83 -0.67 -30.36
CA LEU A 459 -8.18 -0.11 -30.46
C LEU A 459 -9.09 -0.97 -31.35
N LEU A 460 -8.60 -1.46 -32.49
CA LEU A 460 -9.35 -2.36 -33.35
C LEU A 460 -9.61 -3.72 -32.69
N SER A 461 -8.63 -4.30 -32.00
CA SER A 461 -8.81 -5.56 -31.26
C SER A 461 -9.85 -5.40 -30.13
N SER A 462 -9.82 -4.26 -29.42
CA SER A 462 -10.81 -3.96 -28.38
C SER A 462 -12.20 -3.70 -28.96
N GLY A 463 -12.28 -3.02 -30.10
CA GLY A 463 -13.52 -2.80 -30.84
C GLY A 463 -14.13 -4.09 -31.39
N ALA A 464 -13.30 -5.06 -31.81
CA ALA A 464 -13.75 -6.37 -32.24
C ALA A 464 -14.48 -7.14 -31.12
N LEU A 465 -13.98 -7.04 -29.88
CA LEU A 465 -14.59 -7.65 -28.70
C LEU A 465 -16.01 -7.11 -28.41
N ALA A 466 -16.26 -5.83 -28.72
CA ALA A 466 -17.59 -5.24 -28.54
C ALA A 466 -18.66 -5.85 -29.47
N PHE A 467 -18.26 -6.55 -30.53
CA PHE A 467 -19.17 -7.24 -31.45
C PHE A 467 -19.52 -8.67 -30.99
N GLU A 468 -18.91 -9.17 -29.91
CA GLU A 468 -19.25 -10.46 -29.29
C GLU A 468 -20.51 -10.34 -28.40
N ASP A 469 -21.65 -10.01 -29.02
CA ASP A 469 -22.95 -9.92 -28.38
C ASP A 469 -23.77 -11.23 -28.51
N ILE A 470 -24.92 -11.31 -27.83
CA ILE A 470 -25.85 -12.46 -27.92
C ILE A 470 -26.31 -12.72 -29.37
N TYR A 471 -26.24 -11.70 -30.25
CA TYR A 471 -26.67 -11.78 -31.64
C TYR A 471 -25.55 -12.22 -32.61
N VAL A 472 -24.32 -12.47 -32.12
CA VAL A 472 -23.19 -12.93 -32.94
C VAL A 472 -23.49 -14.28 -33.61
N GLU A 473 -24.23 -15.16 -32.93
CA GLU A 473 -24.63 -16.48 -33.44
C GLU A 473 -25.60 -16.38 -34.64
N GLN A 474 -26.40 -15.32 -34.71
CA GLN A 474 -27.31 -15.07 -35.83
C GLN A 474 -26.56 -14.52 -37.06
N ARG A 475 -25.44 -13.81 -36.85
CA ARG A 475 -24.64 -13.15 -37.89
C ARG A 475 -23.39 -13.96 -38.20
N LYS A 476 -23.57 -15.11 -38.87
CA LYS A 476 -22.50 -16.05 -39.24
C LYS A 476 -21.32 -15.41 -39.98
N THR A 477 -21.57 -14.37 -40.79
CA THR A 477 -20.53 -13.62 -41.51
C THR A 477 -19.63 -12.83 -40.58
N ILE A 478 -20.21 -12.09 -39.62
CA ILE A 478 -19.45 -11.28 -38.64
C ILE A 478 -18.65 -12.20 -37.72
N ARG A 479 -19.26 -13.28 -37.23
CA ARG A 479 -18.56 -14.29 -36.42
C ARG A 479 -17.29 -14.81 -37.11
N THR A 480 -17.42 -15.22 -38.38
CA THR A 480 -16.29 -15.74 -39.15
C THR A 480 -15.19 -14.67 -39.30
N ILE A 481 -15.58 -13.42 -39.59
CA ILE A 481 -14.64 -12.29 -39.71
C ILE A 481 -13.92 -12.03 -38.38
N LEU A 482 -14.62 -12.06 -37.25
CA LEU A 482 -14.06 -11.87 -35.92
C LEU A 482 -13.06 -12.99 -35.55
N GLU A 483 -13.40 -14.25 -35.82
CA GLU A 483 -12.50 -15.40 -35.58
C GLU A 483 -11.19 -15.30 -36.40
N TYR A 484 -11.25 -14.79 -37.63
CA TYR A 484 -10.05 -14.53 -38.43
C TYR A 484 -9.29 -13.28 -37.97
N ALA A 485 -10.00 -12.21 -37.63
CA ALA A 485 -9.40 -10.96 -37.16
C ALA A 485 -8.63 -11.18 -35.85
N ASP A 486 -9.17 -11.98 -34.92
CA ASP A 486 -8.52 -12.29 -33.65
C ASP A 486 -7.18 -13.03 -33.82
N LYS A 487 -7.10 -13.96 -34.79
CA LYS A 487 -5.83 -14.58 -35.18
C LYS A 487 -4.84 -13.57 -35.72
N VAL A 488 -5.28 -12.66 -36.59
CA VAL A 488 -4.42 -11.60 -37.15
C VAL A 488 -3.89 -10.68 -36.06
N PHE A 489 -4.75 -10.23 -35.13
CA PHE A 489 -4.33 -9.40 -34.00
C PHE A 489 -3.31 -10.12 -33.11
N THR A 490 -3.56 -11.40 -32.81
CA THR A 490 -2.64 -12.22 -32.02
C THR A 490 -1.27 -12.35 -32.68
N TYR A 491 -1.20 -12.58 -34.00
CA TYR A 491 0.08 -12.59 -34.71
C TYR A 491 0.81 -11.24 -34.70
N ILE A 492 0.08 -10.14 -34.82
CA ILE A 492 0.66 -8.78 -34.77
C ILE A 492 1.28 -8.52 -33.39
N PHE A 493 0.58 -8.87 -32.31
CA PHE A 493 1.09 -8.68 -30.95
C PHE A 493 2.25 -9.63 -30.59
N ILE A 494 2.26 -10.87 -31.11
CA ILE A 494 3.42 -11.76 -30.99
C ILE A 494 4.63 -11.18 -31.70
N LEU A 495 4.46 -10.66 -32.92
CA LEU A 495 5.55 -10.05 -33.68
C LEU A 495 6.11 -8.82 -32.96
N GLU A 496 5.23 -7.96 -32.45
CA GLU A 496 5.59 -6.82 -31.61
C GLU A 496 6.40 -7.25 -30.37
N MET A 497 5.93 -8.27 -29.65
CA MET A 497 6.62 -8.81 -28.48
C MET A 497 8.02 -9.32 -28.84
N LEU A 498 8.16 -10.07 -29.95
CA LEU A 498 9.46 -10.56 -30.42
C LEU A 498 10.40 -9.41 -30.81
N LEU A 499 9.89 -8.36 -31.44
CA LEU A 499 10.66 -7.14 -31.76
C LEU A 499 11.10 -6.40 -30.48
N LYS A 500 10.24 -6.30 -29.47
CA LYS A 500 10.59 -5.73 -28.15
C LYS A 500 11.64 -6.57 -27.42
N TRP A 501 11.59 -7.90 -27.51
CA TRP A 501 12.61 -8.80 -26.95
C TRP A 501 13.97 -8.64 -27.62
N THR A 502 14.02 -8.54 -28.94
CA THR A 502 15.29 -8.34 -29.66
C THR A 502 15.85 -6.93 -29.46
N ALA A 503 14.98 -5.91 -29.38
CA ALA A 503 15.36 -4.52 -29.13
C ALA A 503 15.90 -4.31 -27.70
N TYR A 504 15.04 -4.48 -26.68
CA TYR A 504 15.37 -4.15 -25.29
C TYR A 504 16.19 -5.25 -24.59
N GLY A 505 16.11 -6.49 -25.06
CA GLY A 505 16.72 -7.64 -24.40
C GLY A 505 15.89 -8.15 -23.23
N PHE A 506 16.16 -9.40 -22.82
CA PHE A 506 15.36 -10.10 -21.81
C PHE A 506 15.34 -9.39 -20.46
N VAL A 507 16.47 -8.81 -20.04
CA VAL A 507 16.57 -8.16 -18.73
C VAL A 507 15.69 -6.91 -18.67
N LYS A 508 15.89 -5.99 -19.63
CA LYS A 508 15.16 -4.70 -19.66
C LYS A 508 13.66 -4.90 -19.90
N PHE A 509 13.30 -5.89 -20.72
CA PHE A 509 11.91 -6.27 -20.96
C PHE A 509 11.21 -6.75 -19.68
N PHE A 510 11.81 -7.68 -18.92
CA PHE A 510 11.19 -8.22 -17.71
C PHE A 510 11.30 -7.30 -16.48
N THR A 511 12.14 -6.25 -16.52
CA THR A 511 12.14 -5.21 -15.49
C THR A 511 11.04 -4.16 -15.67
N ASN A 512 10.46 -4.03 -16.87
CA ASN A 512 9.42 -3.06 -17.15
C ASN A 512 8.02 -3.65 -16.91
N ALA A 513 7.24 -3.03 -16.02
CA ALA A 513 5.90 -3.49 -15.65
C ALA A 513 4.91 -3.50 -16.82
N TRP A 514 5.03 -2.56 -17.76
CA TRP A 514 4.14 -2.48 -18.93
C TRP A 514 4.45 -3.57 -19.96
N CYS A 515 5.74 -3.84 -20.20
CA CYS A 515 6.17 -4.97 -21.02
C CYS A 515 5.73 -6.32 -20.43
N TRP A 516 5.65 -6.40 -19.10
CA TRP A 516 5.13 -7.57 -18.40
C TRP A 516 3.63 -7.78 -18.64
N LEU A 517 2.85 -6.69 -18.68
CA LEU A 517 1.43 -6.71 -19.02
C LEU A 517 1.19 -7.14 -20.48
N ASP A 518 1.93 -6.56 -21.44
CA ASP A 518 1.88 -6.98 -22.86
C ASP A 518 2.21 -8.47 -23.01
N PHE A 519 3.25 -8.94 -22.31
CA PHE A 519 3.66 -10.34 -22.32
C PHE A 519 2.55 -11.27 -21.81
N LEU A 520 1.90 -10.91 -20.69
CA LEU A 520 0.81 -11.72 -20.14
C LEU A 520 -0.40 -11.78 -21.08
N ILE A 521 -0.78 -10.66 -21.69
CA ILE A 521 -1.91 -10.60 -22.65
C ILE A 521 -1.62 -11.48 -23.87
N VAL A 522 -0.41 -11.39 -24.42
CA VAL A 522 -0.01 -12.21 -25.58
C VAL A 522 0.10 -13.67 -25.19
N ALA A 523 0.66 -14.00 -24.02
CA ALA A 523 0.77 -15.37 -23.53
C ALA A 523 -0.60 -16.04 -23.37
N ASP A 524 -1.57 -15.35 -22.76
CA ASP A 524 -2.93 -15.84 -22.58
C ASP A 524 -3.65 -16.06 -23.92
N ARG A 525 -3.50 -15.13 -24.88
CA ARG A 525 -4.02 -15.29 -26.26
C ARG A 525 -3.36 -16.44 -27.02
N THR A 526 -2.07 -16.68 -26.82
CA THR A 526 -1.39 -17.82 -27.44
C THR A 526 -1.84 -19.16 -26.86
N ASP A 527 -2.02 -19.24 -25.53
CA ASP A 527 -2.46 -20.47 -24.87
C ASP A 527 -3.89 -20.84 -25.30
N SER A 528 -4.80 -19.87 -25.32
CA SER A 528 -6.17 -20.06 -25.81
C SER A 528 -6.24 -20.46 -27.29
N SER A 529 -5.33 -19.97 -28.14
CA SER A 529 -5.22 -20.39 -29.54
C SER A 529 -4.67 -21.82 -29.72
N SER A 530 -3.92 -22.31 -28.73
CA SER A 530 -3.22 -23.61 -28.78
C SER A 530 -4.06 -24.78 -28.24
N GLN A 531 -5.07 -24.49 -27.42
CA GLN A 531 -6.09 -25.44 -26.99
C GLN A 531 -7.34 -25.28 -27.87
N PRO A 532 -7.54 -26.07 -28.94
CA PRO A 532 -8.85 -26.14 -29.57
C PRO A 532 -9.82 -26.69 -28.52
N CYS A 533 -10.89 -25.94 -28.23
CA CYS A 533 -11.99 -26.33 -27.35
C CYS A 533 -12.30 -27.82 -27.50
N VAL A 534 -11.92 -28.63 -26.51
CA VAL A 534 -12.51 -29.95 -26.34
C VAL A 534 -13.98 -29.68 -26.03
N PRO A 535 -14.93 -30.19 -26.83
CA PRO A 535 -16.34 -30.00 -26.53
C PRO A 535 -16.62 -30.57 -25.14
N LEU A 536 -17.22 -29.75 -24.29
CA LEU A 536 -17.61 -30.02 -22.91
C LEU A 536 -18.82 -30.99 -22.86
N ASN A 537 -18.75 -32.10 -23.62
CA ASN A 537 -19.76 -33.15 -23.67
C ASN A 537 -19.27 -34.51 -23.14
N ASP A 538 -18.01 -34.62 -22.71
CA ASP A 538 -17.45 -35.86 -22.15
C ASP A 538 -17.07 -35.75 -20.65
N ILE A 539 -17.68 -34.82 -19.90
CA ILE A 539 -17.61 -34.82 -18.43
C ILE A 539 -19.03 -34.94 -17.87
N ALA A 540 -19.67 -36.05 -18.18
CA ALA A 540 -20.80 -36.59 -17.42
C ALA A 540 -20.64 -38.10 -17.34
N ILE A 541 -19.82 -38.55 -16.38
CA ILE A 541 -19.96 -39.86 -15.72
C ILE A 541 -19.91 -39.61 -14.22
#